data_AF-A0A7L3E5P7-F1
#
_entry.id   AF-A0A7L3E5P7-F1
#
_cell.length_a   1.000
_cell.length_b   1.000
_cell.length_c   1.000
_cell.angle_alpha   90.00
_cell.angle_beta   90.00
_cell.angle_gamma   90.00
#
_symmetry.space_group_name_H-M   'P 1'
#
loop_
_entity.id
_entity.type
_entity.pdbx_description
1 polymer ?
#
loop_
_entity_poly.entity_id
_entity_poly.type
_entity_poly.pdbx_seq_one_letter_code
_entity_poly.pdbx_strand_id
1 'polypeptide(L)'
;PDPQLVRRIVAQVEFYLSDENLAKDAFLLKHVQKNKMGFVSIKLLTSFKKVKYLTRDWHLTLYALKFSALLEVNKEGTKVRRRLPVPEHLLSIPPSKLLLAWELQPREQDLPLQKNFLEIITRMFGPFGAIASIRLLRPGRKLPSDVRKYSSRFPELLSRCCALVEYESLESA
;
A
#
# COMPACT_ATOMS: atom_id res chain seq x y z
N PRO A 1 -25.67 25.70 -4.93
CA PRO A 1 -25.91 24.35 -5.49
C PRO A 1 -27.10 23.68 -4.81
N ASP A 2 -27.79 22.76 -5.49
CA ASP A 2 -28.89 21.98 -4.90
C ASP A 2 -28.41 21.21 -3.64
N PRO A 3 -29.07 21.41 -2.47
CA PRO A 3 -28.71 20.72 -1.24
C PRO A 3 -28.76 19.19 -1.35
N GLN A 4 -29.67 18.63 -2.15
CA GLN A 4 -29.75 17.18 -2.33
C GLN A 4 -28.54 16.64 -3.09
N LEU A 5 -28.14 17.31 -4.17
CA LEU A 5 -26.93 16.97 -4.91
C LEU A 5 -25.68 17.02 -4.03
N VAL A 6 -25.55 18.07 -3.20
CA VAL A 6 -24.43 18.21 -2.25
C VAL A 6 -24.35 17.02 -1.30
N ARG A 7 -25.48 16.63 -0.68
CA ARG A 7 -25.54 15.47 0.22
C ARG A 7 -25.16 14.17 -0.48
N ARG A 8 -25.61 13.96 -1.73
CA ARG A 8 -25.26 12.77 -2.52
C ARG A 8 -23.77 12.71 -2.83
N ILE A 9 -23.14 13.83 -3.16
CA ILE A 9 -21.69 13.91 -3.39
C ILE A 9 -20.93 13.57 -2.11
N VAL A 10 -21.30 14.18 -0.99
CA VAL A 10 -20.67 13.92 0.32
C VAL A 10 -20.76 12.44 0.66
N ALA A 11 -21.96 11.87 0.66
CA ALA A 11 -22.18 10.46 0.98
C ALA A 11 -21.37 9.53 0.08
N GLN A 12 -21.26 9.86 -1.22
CA GLN A 12 -20.52 9.03 -2.16
C GLN A 12 -19.00 9.07 -1.91
N VAL A 13 -18.45 10.24 -1.55
CA VAL A 13 -17.01 10.36 -1.23
C VAL A 13 -16.68 9.79 0.15
N GLU A 14 -17.58 9.96 1.13
CA GLU A 14 -17.47 9.32 2.44
C GLU A 14 -17.47 7.80 2.31
N PHE A 15 -18.34 7.24 1.47
CA PHE A 15 -18.33 5.82 1.15
C PHE A 15 -17.00 5.37 0.52
N TYR A 16 -16.45 6.14 -0.43
CA TYR A 16 -15.17 5.76 -1.03
C TYR A 16 -14.03 5.72 -0.02
N LEU A 17 -14.04 6.64 0.95
CA LEU A 17 -13.03 6.70 2.01
C LEU A 17 -13.41 5.92 3.28
N SER A 18 -14.46 5.10 3.24
CA SER A 18 -14.84 4.23 4.36
C SER A 18 -13.88 3.06 4.51
N ASP A 19 -13.86 2.44 5.70
CA ASP A 19 -13.03 1.26 5.97
C ASP A 19 -13.37 0.10 5.03
N GLU A 20 -14.67 -0.16 4.83
CA GLU A 20 -15.18 -1.22 3.98
C GLU A 20 -14.75 -1.07 2.52
N ASN A 21 -14.76 0.16 1.99
CA ASN A 21 -14.34 0.40 0.62
C ASN A 21 -12.81 0.38 0.50
N LEU A 22 -12.09 0.99 1.45
CA LEU A 22 -10.63 1.01 1.44
C LEU A 22 -10.01 -0.39 1.59
N ALA A 23 -10.70 -1.31 2.28
CA ALA A 23 -10.30 -2.72 2.36
C ALA A 23 -10.35 -3.44 1.00
N LYS A 24 -11.26 -3.03 0.11
CA LYS A 24 -11.47 -3.66 -1.20
C LYS A 24 -10.76 -2.91 -2.34
N ASP A 25 -10.61 -1.59 -2.19
CA ASP A 25 -10.04 -0.70 -3.20
C ASP A 25 -8.57 -0.39 -2.90
N ALA A 26 -7.69 -1.31 -3.30
CA ALA A 26 -6.25 -1.16 -3.18
C ALA A 26 -5.71 0.08 -3.91
N PHE A 27 -6.38 0.53 -4.98
CA PHE A 27 -5.97 1.71 -5.74
C PHE A 27 -6.15 2.99 -4.92
N LEU A 28 -7.31 3.14 -4.29
CA LEU A 28 -7.60 4.29 -3.45
C LEU A 28 -6.79 4.24 -2.15
N LEU A 29 -6.68 3.07 -1.52
CA LEU A 29 -5.86 2.87 -0.33
C LEU A 29 -4.40 3.28 -0.58
N LYS A 30 -3.82 2.90 -1.72
CA LYS A 30 -2.47 3.35 -2.11
C LYS A 30 -2.35 4.87 -2.25
N HIS A 31 -3.40 5.56 -2.69
CA HIS A 31 -3.40 7.03 -2.76
C HIS A 31 -3.48 7.68 -1.38
N VAL A 32 -4.26 7.09 -0.46
CA VAL A 32 -4.31 7.53 0.93
C VAL A 32 -2.94 7.36 1.60
N GLN A 33 -2.31 6.19 1.41
CA GLN A 33 -1.01 5.87 2.01
C GLN A 33 0.19 6.60 1.37
N LYS A 34 0.02 7.20 0.17
CA LYS A 34 1.11 7.89 -0.53
C LYS A 34 1.70 9.05 0.29
N ASN A 35 0.88 9.68 1.14
CA ASN A 35 1.29 10.78 2.00
C ASN A 35 1.05 10.39 3.47
N LYS A 36 1.99 10.73 4.38
CA LYS A 36 1.85 10.49 5.83
C LYS A 36 0.56 11.07 6.44
N MET A 37 0.00 12.10 5.80
CA MET A 37 -1.19 12.80 6.27
C MET A 37 -2.51 12.27 5.69
N GLY A 38 -2.49 11.28 4.78
CA GLY A 38 -3.71 10.65 4.25
C GLY A 38 -4.48 11.45 3.19
N PHE A 39 -3.90 12.52 2.63
CA PHE A 39 -4.60 13.39 1.69
C PHE A 39 -4.68 12.82 0.26
N VAL A 40 -5.90 12.83 -0.29
CA VAL A 40 -6.24 12.43 -1.66
C VAL A 40 -6.74 13.63 -2.45
N SER A 41 -6.44 13.71 -3.76
CA SER A 41 -6.87 14.81 -4.61
C SER A 41 -8.38 14.81 -4.83
N ILE A 42 -9.02 15.97 -4.67
CA ILE A 42 -10.46 16.12 -4.95
C ILE A 42 -10.76 15.87 -6.43
N LYS A 43 -9.90 16.34 -7.34
CA LYS A 43 -10.03 16.09 -8.79
C LYS A 43 -10.04 14.59 -9.12
N LEU A 44 -9.20 13.81 -8.44
CA LEU A 44 -9.19 12.35 -8.59
C LEU A 44 -10.54 11.76 -8.15
N LEU A 45 -11.05 12.14 -6.99
CA LEU A 45 -12.33 11.66 -6.49
C LEU A 45 -13.51 12.07 -7.38
N THR A 46 -13.50 13.28 -7.94
CA THR A 46 -14.51 13.74 -8.91
C THR A 46 -14.50 12.90 -10.19
N SER A 47 -13.36 12.30 -10.56
CA SER A 47 -13.27 11.45 -11.75
C SER A 47 -13.91 10.06 -11.57
N PHE A 48 -14.19 9.65 -10.33
CA PHE A 48 -14.74 8.31 -10.03
C PHE A 48 -16.16 8.18 -10.58
N LYS A 49 -16.48 7.00 -11.12
CA LYS A 49 -17.72 6.76 -11.89
C LYS A 49 -18.99 7.29 -11.21
N LYS A 50 -19.16 7.05 -9.90
CA LYS A 50 -20.36 7.48 -9.16
C LYS A 50 -20.39 9.00 -8.88
N VAL A 51 -19.25 9.63 -8.56
CA VAL A 51 -19.19 11.10 -8.39
C VAL A 51 -19.32 11.80 -9.73
N LYS A 52 -18.66 11.28 -10.78
CA LYS A 52 -18.71 11.80 -12.15
C LYS A 52 -20.13 11.82 -12.74
N TYR A 53 -20.97 10.89 -12.33
CA TYR A 53 -22.39 10.86 -12.70
C TYR A 53 -23.19 11.99 -12.03
N LEU A 54 -22.82 12.38 -10.80
CA LEU A 54 -23.43 13.48 -10.07
C LEU A 54 -22.92 14.85 -10.54
N THR A 55 -21.61 14.96 -10.78
CA THR A 55 -20.97 16.19 -11.25
C THR A 55 -19.65 15.90 -11.95
N ARG A 56 -19.33 16.71 -12.97
CA ARG A 56 -17.99 16.75 -13.58
C ARG A 56 -17.13 17.89 -13.05
N ASP A 57 -17.72 18.79 -12.27
CA ASP A 57 -17.05 19.93 -11.68
C ASP A 57 -16.45 19.59 -10.32
N TRP A 58 -15.12 19.72 -10.24
CA TRP A 58 -14.38 19.48 -9.02
C TRP A 58 -14.56 20.62 -8.01
N HIS A 59 -14.90 21.84 -8.44
CA HIS A 59 -15.22 22.95 -7.53
C HIS A 59 -16.50 22.67 -6.76
N LEU A 60 -17.53 22.15 -7.43
CA LEU A 60 -18.75 21.67 -6.76
C LEU A 60 -18.46 20.52 -5.78
N THR A 61 -17.58 19.60 -6.16
CA THR A 61 -17.15 18.51 -5.26
C THR A 61 -16.46 19.08 -4.02
N LEU A 62 -15.49 19.99 -4.20
CA LEU A 62 -14.82 20.70 -3.10
C LEU A 62 -15.84 21.40 -2.19
N TYR A 63 -16.78 22.15 -2.77
CA TYR A 63 -17.82 22.84 -2.01
C TYR A 63 -18.62 21.86 -1.15
N ALA A 64 -19.05 20.75 -1.73
CA ALA A 64 -19.82 19.72 -1.02
C ALA A 64 -19.01 19.11 0.15
N LEU A 65 -17.74 18.79 -0.08
CA LEU A 65 -16.88 18.17 0.93
C LEU A 65 -16.63 19.04 2.18
N LYS A 66 -16.80 20.36 2.09
CA LYS A 66 -16.73 21.25 3.25
C LYS A 66 -17.83 20.98 4.29
N PHE A 67 -18.92 20.33 3.89
CA PHE A 67 -20.05 19.97 4.76
C PHE A 67 -19.97 18.55 5.31
N SER A 68 -18.92 17.79 4.98
CA SER A 68 -18.72 16.45 5.52
C SER A 68 -18.29 16.51 7.00
N ALA A 69 -18.91 15.65 7.82
CA ALA A 69 -18.51 15.47 9.21
C ALA A 69 -17.33 14.50 9.37
N LEU A 70 -17.11 13.62 8.39
CA LEU A 70 -16.09 12.56 8.45
C LEU A 70 -14.79 12.93 7.73
N LEU A 71 -14.85 13.92 6.84
CA LEU A 71 -13.74 14.32 6.00
C LEU A 71 -13.27 15.74 6.32
N GLU A 72 -12.01 16.00 6.01
CA GLU A 72 -11.35 17.29 6.18
C GLU A 72 -10.65 17.69 4.87
N VAL A 73 -10.95 18.90 4.40
CA VAL A 73 -10.31 19.49 3.23
C VAL A 73 -9.05 20.25 3.66
N ASN A 74 -7.96 20.16 2.89
CA ASN A 74 -6.74 20.92 3.17
C ASN A 74 -6.94 22.43 3.01
N LYS A 75 -6.00 23.23 3.53
CA LYS A 75 -6.04 24.70 3.47
C LYS A 75 -6.12 25.22 2.04
N GLU A 76 -5.46 24.55 1.11
CA GLU A 76 -5.44 24.95 -0.31
C GLU A 76 -6.73 24.58 -1.06
N GLY A 77 -7.64 23.79 -0.47
CA GLY A 77 -8.89 23.37 -1.12
C GLY A 77 -8.71 22.41 -2.30
N THR A 78 -7.60 21.66 -2.35
CA THR A 78 -7.27 20.77 -3.48
C THR A 78 -7.32 19.29 -3.12
N LYS A 79 -7.25 18.97 -1.83
CA LYS A 79 -7.19 17.61 -1.31
C LYS A 79 -8.11 17.44 -0.11
N VAL A 80 -8.52 16.20 0.11
CA VAL A 80 -9.36 15.79 1.23
C VAL A 80 -8.75 14.58 1.90
N ARG A 81 -8.94 14.44 3.22
CA ARG A 81 -8.57 13.26 3.98
C ARG A 81 -9.69 12.87 4.93
N ARG A 82 -9.60 11.67 5.49
CA ARG A 82 -10.43 11.27 6.62
C ARG A 82 -10.00 12.02 7.88
N ARG A 83 -10.96 12.37 8.74
CA ARG A 83 -10.68 12.86 10.09
C ARG A 83 -10.24 11.73 11.01
N LEU A 84 -10.94 10.60 10.95
CA LEU A 84 -10.53 9.39 11.64
C LEU A 84 -9.42 8.69 10.83
N PRO A 85 -8.30 8.31 11.46
CA PRO A 85 -7.25 7.58 10.76
C PRO A 85 -7.76 6.27 10.17
N VAL A 86 -7.10 5.82 9.09
CA VAL A 86 -7.36 4.50 8.53
C VAL A 86 -6.91 3.44 9.55
N PRO A 87 -7.72 2.42 9.85
CA PRO A 87 -7.34 1.34 10.75
C PRO A 87 -6.03 0.66 10.35
N GLU A 88 -5.21 0.30 11.35
CA GLU A 88 -3.89 -0.29 11.12
C GLU A 88 -3.95 -1.56 10.28
N HIS A 89 -4.96 -2.41 10.46
CA HIS A 89 -5.12 -3.63 9.67
C HIS A 89 -5.24 -3.38 8.16
N LEU A 90 -5.72 -2.21 7.73
CA LEU A 90 -5.75 -1.81 6.31
C LEU A 90 -4.42 -1.20 5.86
N LEU A 91 -3.65 -0.62 6.79
CA LEU A 91 -2.31 -0.10 6.52
C LEU A 91 -1.27 -1.23 6.42
N SER A 92 -1.53 -2.36 7.09
CA SER A 92 -0.68 -3.54 7.10
C SER A 92 -0.76 -4.38 5.83
N ILE A 93 -1.75 -4.15 4.95
CA ILE A 93 -1.83 -4.87 3.67
C ILE A 93 -0.64 -4.43 2.81
N PRO A 94 0.34 -5.31 2.55
CA PRO A 94 1.52 -4.91 1.82
C PRO A 94 1.13 -4.54 0.38
N PRO A 95 1.78 -3.53 -0.22
CA PRO A 95 1.47 -3.10 -1.59
C PRO A 95 1.87 -4.12 -2.65
N SER A 96 2.51 -5.22 -2.26
CA SER A 96 3.04 -6.27 -3.12
C SER A 96 3.13 -7.58 -2.33
N LYS A 97 2.98 -8.70 -3.03
CA LYS A 97 3.21 -10.04 -2.47
C LYS A 97 4.69 -10.33 -2.19
N LEU A 98 5.58 -9.39 -2.51
CA LEU A 98 7.03 -9.55 -2.50
C LEU A 98 7.65 -8.91 -1.25
N LEU A 99 8.28 -9.73 -0.43
CA LEU A 99 9.05 -9.34 0.74
C LEU A 99 10.55 -9.42 0.47
N LEU A 100 11.30 -8.45 0.98
CA LEU A 100 12.76 -8.48 1.03
C LEU A 100 13.20 -8.86 2.44
N ALA A 101 13.80 -10.03 2.58
CA ALA A 101 14.39 -10.50 3.83
C ALA A 101 15.92 -10.42 3.75
N TRP A 102 16.56 -9.96 4.81
CA TRP A 102 18.02 -10.00 4.99
C TRP A 102 18.34 -10.49 6.41
N GLU A 103 19.61 -10.83 6.69
CA GLU A 103 20.04 -11.43 7.98
C GLU A 103 19.41 -12.80 8.32
N LEU A 104 19.21 -13.66 7.32
CA LEU A 104 18.67 -15.01 7.53
C LEU A 104 19.71 -16.03 8.05
N GLN A 105 20.79 -15.59 8.69
CA GLN A 105 21.81 -16.49 9.24
C GLN A 105 21.50 -16.87 10.69
N PRO A 106 21.58 -18.17 11.06
CA PRO A 106 21.81 -18.53 12.45
C PRO A 106 23.19 -18.02 12.87
N ARG A 107 23.29 -17.53 14.11
CA ARG A 107 24.49 -16.92 14.67
C ARG A 107 25.64 -17.90 14.96
N GLU A 108 25.59 -19.13 14.46
CA GLU A 108 26.50 -20.20 14.87
C GLU A 108 27.07 -20.94 13.66
N GLN A 109 28.35 -21.26 13.83
CA GLN A 109 29.33 -21.70 12.84
C GLN A 109 28.97 -23.09 12.27
N ASP A 110 29.39 -23.34 11.02
CA ASP A 110 29.56 -24.65 10.38
C ASP A 110 28.32 -25.52 9.99
N LEU A 111 27.75 -25.30 8.79
CA LEU A 111 27.11 -26.36 7.96
C LEU A 111 26.93 -25.89 6.48
N PRO A 112 26.85 -26.79 5.46
CA PRO A 112 27.05 -26.43 4.06
C PRO A 112 25.98 -25.46 3.54
N LEU A 113 26.46 -24.27 3.16
CA LEU A 113 25.76 -23.00 2.97
C LEU A 113 24.67 -22.92 1.88
N GLN A 114 24.14 -24.02 1.33
CA GLN A 114 23.19 -23.96 0.21
C GLN A 114 21.86 -24.68 0.40
N LYS A 115 21.81 -25.83 1.10
CA LYS A 115 20.53 -26.53 1.34
C LYS A 115 19.75 -25.92 2.51
N ASN A 116 20.44 -25.39 3.51
CA ASN A 116 19.80 -24.84 4.71
C ASN A 116 19.03 -23.55 4.46
N PHE A 117 19.40 -22.72 3.48
CA PHE A 117 18.79 -21.39 3.36
C PHE A 117 17.34 -21.42 2.87
N LEU A 118 17.06 -22.25 1.86
CA LEU A 118 15.69 -22.41 1.36
C LEU A 118 14.82 -23.06 2.44
N GLU A 119 15.35 -24.05 3.16
CA GLU A 119 14.67 -24.68 4.29
C GLU A 119 14.40 -23.70 5.44
N ILE A 120 15.36 -22.83 5.78
CA ILE A 120 15.18 -21.75 6.75
C ILE A 120 14.10 -20.79 6.30
N ILE A 121 14.09 -20.35 5.04
CA ILE A 121 13.04 -19.47 4.53
C ILE A 121 11.69 -20.16 4.57
N THR A 122 11.57 -21.39 4.06
CA THR A 122 10.31 -22.12 4.10
C THR A 122 9.83 -22.34 5.53
N ARG A 123 10.74 -22.58 6.49
CA ARG A 123 10.40 -22.71 7.91
C ARG A 123 9.95 -21.39 8.53
N MET A 124 10.62 -20.29 8.21
CA MET A 124 10.33 -18.97 8.77
C MET A 124 9.08 -18.34 8.14
N PHE A 125 8.90 -18.46 6.83
CA PHE A 125 7.87 -17.78 6.05
C PHE A 125 6.68 -18.67 5.71
N GLY A 126 6.85 -20.00 5.69
CA GLY A 126 5.80 -20.96 5.38
C GLY A 126 4.59 -20.93 6.33
N PRO A 127 4.76 -20.72 7.66
CA PRO A 127 3.61 -20.59 8.57
C PRO A 127 2.70 -19.39 8.26
N PHE A 128 3.20 -18.37 7.57
CA PHE A 128 2.45 -17.15 7.25
C PHE A 128 1.66 -17.26 5.93
N GLY A 129 1.94 -18.30 5.13
CA GLY A 129 1.13 -18.64 3.96
C GLY A 129 1.91 -19.35 2.85
N ALA A 130 1.22 -19.65 1.76
CA ALA A 130 1.80 -20.31 0.60
C ALA A 130 2.78 -19.40 -0.12
N ILE A 131 4.04 -19.84 -0.23
CA ILE A 131 5.10 -19.12 -0.91
C ILE A 131 5.06 -19.49 -2.40
N ALA A 132 4.84 -18.49 -3.26
CA ALA A 132 4.84 -18.64 -4.71
C ALA A 132 6.26 -18.75 -5.28
N SER A 133 7.20 -17.93 -4.80
CA SER A 133 8.59 -17.97 -5.27
C SER A 133 9.59 -17.50 -4.21
N ILE A 134 10.79 -18.08 -4.22
CA ILE A 134 11.92 -17.66 -3.39
C ILE A 134 13.11 -17.38 -4.31
N ARG A 135 13.65 -16.15 -4.26
CA ARG A 135 14.82 -15.73 -5.04
C ARG A 135 15.96 -15.28 -4.12
N LEU A 136 17.09 -15.97 -4.20
CA LEU A 136 18.29 -15.64 -3.43
C LEU A 136 19.14 -14.57 -4.15
N LEU A 137 19.45 -13.50 -3.44
CA LEU A 137 20.34 -12.42 -3.86
C LEU A 137 21.64 -12.49 -3.06
N ARG A 138 22.75 -12.78 -3.75
CA ARG A 138 24.08 -12.86 -3.12
C ARG A 138 24.85 -11.55 -3.30
N PRO A 139 25.61 -11.13 -2.28
CA PRO A 139 26.46 -9.95 -2.38
C PRO A 139 27.50 -10.15 -3.50
N GLY A 140 27.82 -9.07 -4.21
CA GLY A 140 28.80 -9.08 -5.31
C GLY A 140 28.30 -9.62 -6.67
N ARG A 141 27.09 -10.20 -6.75
CA ARG A 141 26.47 -10.53 -8.06
C ARG A 141 25.71 -9.34 -8.62
N LYS A 142 25.65 -9.22 -9.95
CA LYS A 142 24.85 -8.19 -10.63
C LYS A 142 23.38 -8.34 -10.21
N LEU A 143 22.85 -7.33 -9.54
CA LEU A 143 21.44 -7.31 -9.17
C LEU A 143 20.55 -7.29 -10.43
N PRO A 144 19.49 -8.11 -10.45
CA PRO A 144 18.44 -8.06 -11.46
C PRO A 144 17.86 -6.65 -11.63
N SER A 145 17.37 -6.30 -12.81
CA SER A 145 16.85 -4.96 -13.13
C SER A 145 15.65 -4.54 -12.28
N ASP A 146 14.81 -5.50 -11.91
CA ASP A 146 13.67 -5.37 -10.99
C ASP A 146 14.08 -5.06 -9.55
N VAL A 147 15.28 -5.47 -9.13
CA VAL A 147 15.79 -5.24 -7.77
C VAL A 147 16.75 -4.04 -7.70
N ARG A 148 17.47 -3.77 -8.79
CA ARG A 148 18.45 -2.69 -8.89
C ARG A 148 17.87 -1.32 -8.52
N LYS A 149 16.62 -1.05 -8.90
CA LYS A 149 15.89 0.18 -8.54
C LYS A 149 15.74 0.40 -7.03
N TYR A 150 15.86 -0.65 -6.22
CA TYR A 150 15.76 -0.59 -4.77
C TYR A 150 17.11 -0.57 -4.06
N SER A 151 18.23 -0.74 -4.78
CA SER A 151 19.58 -0.71 -4.20
C SER A 151 19.94 0.61 -3.52
N SER A 152 19.35 1.73 -3.97
CA SER A 152 19.51 3.04 -3.32
C SER A 152 18.75 3.16 -2.00
N ARG A 153 17.66 2.39 -1.84
CA ARG A 153 16.81 2.40 -0.65
C ARG A 153 17.23 1.35 0.38
N PHE A 154 17.81 0.25 -0.08
CA PHE A 154 18.26 -0.86 0.75
C PHE A 154 19.72 -1.21 0.36
N PRO A 155 20.71 -0.51 0.94
CA PRO A 155 22.13 -0.79 0.67
C PRO A 155 22.54 -2.22 1.07
N GLU A 156 21.77 -2.87 1.94
CA GLU A 156 21.95 -4.25 2.37
C GLU A 156 21.96 -5.23 1.18
N LEU A 157 21.24 -4.92 0.10
CA LEU A 157 21.19 -5.70 -1.15
C LEU A 157 22.57 -5.87 -1.81
N LEU A 158 23.51 -4.95 -1.55
CA LEU A 158 24.86 -4.97 -2.12
C LEU A 158 25.86 -5.65 -1.17
N SER A 159 25.63 -5.55 0.14
CA SER A 159 26.56 -5.99 1.18
C SER A 159 26.24 -7.35 1.81
N ARG A 160 25.00 -7.84 1.72
CA ARG A 160 24.51 -9.00 2.48
C ARG A 160 23.78 -10.00 1.60
N CYS A 161 23.63 -11.23 2.10
CA CYS A 161 22.74 -12.22 1.51
C CYS A 161 21.29 -11.82 1.82
N CYS A 162 20.52 -11.58 0.76
CA CYS A 162 19.10 -11.23 0.85
C CYS A 162 18.26 -12.29 0.13
N ALA A 163 17.00 -12.40 0.52
CA ALA A 163 16.02 -13.21 -0.17
C ALA A 163 14.80 -12.38 -0.51
N LEU A 164 14.31 -12.57 -1.73
CA LEU A 164 13.01 -12.12 -2.15
C LEU A 164 12.03 -13.28 -1.99
N VAL A 165 11.06 -13.11 -1.12
CA VAL A 165 10.00 -14.09 -0.86
C VAL A 165 8.71 -13.54 -1.43
N GLU A 166 8.10 -14.27 -2.35
CA GLU A 166 6.83 -13.90 -2.95
C GLU A 166 5.75 -14.86 -2.46
N TYR A 167 4.68 -14.34 -1.87
CA TYR A 167 3.52 -15.13 -1.45
C TYR A 167 2.49 -15.27 -2.58
N GLU A 168 1.66 -16.32 -2.50
CA GLU A 168 0.53 -16.50 -3.43
C GLU A 168 -0.57 -15.46 -3.21
N SER A 169 -0.78 -15.04 -1.96
CA SER A 169 -1.80 -14.05 -1.57
C SER A 169 -1.16 -12.77 -1.02
N LEU A 170 -1.89 -11.65 -1.07
CA LEU A 170 -1.45 -10.40 -0.42
C LEU A 170 -1.67 -10.43 1.10
N GLU A 171 -2.57 -11.29 1.59
CA GLU A 171 -2.87 -11.44 3.01
C GLU A 171 -1.77 -12.22 3.74
N SER A 172 -1.03 -13.06 3.01
CA SER A 172 0.08 -13.88 3.51
C SER A 172 1.44 -13.17 3.45
N ALA A 173 1.54 -12.07 2.70
CA ALA A 173 2.74 -11.24 2.62
C ALA A 173 2.74 -10.19 3.74
#